data_AF-B1W0D9-F1
#
_entry.id   AF-B1W0D9-F1
#
_cell.length_a   1.000
_cell.length_b   1.000
_cell.length_c   1.000
_cell.angle_alpha   90.00
_cell.angle_beta   90.00
_cell.angle_gamma   90.00
#
_symmetry.space_group_name_H-M   'P 1'
#
loop_
_entity.id
_entity.type
_entity.pdbx_description
1 polymer ?
#
loop_
_entity_poly.entity_id
_entity_poly.type
_entity_poly.pdbx_seq_one_letter_code
_entity_poly.pdbx_strand_id
1 'polypeptide(L)'
;MRPLCRPSSKRRRALRPHRVPAAPRTAACALAALTLLSGCGAAGELRSAGDAPSAVEPKSLWPDLPPASAAPYDYGEGETARIPGIRVTGGDVRTLDPVAVAQAGLKARTDRDSGLDELPDGTVRQIKACRTAPDDCPVLPPYYRDLTGDGRDELVLGIRMPDRQLAVRVYMPDQGGLTRIMSTYDAVISVELADRDLIMRAPSVIPGYEYRTAWSWDDRQRAMLPTRDEILRTPEHRKAPKPPKPSAATPESATPSTGTR
;
A
#
# COMPACT_ATOMS: atom_id res chain seq x y z
N MET A 1 -49.37 -20.55 39.05
CA MET A 1 -50.48 -19.64 38.70
C MET A 1 -50.34 -19.22 37.24
N ARG A 2 -51.34 -19.55 36.41
CA ARG A 2 -51.56 -18.98 35.07
C ARG A 2 -52.61 -17.88 35.19
N PRO A 3 -52.63 -16.94 34.24
CA PRO A 3 -53.86 -16.77 33.48
C PRO A 3 -53.66 -16.78 31.97
N LEU A 4 -54.55 -17.53 31.32
CA LEU A 4 -54.95 -17.46 29.91
C LEU A 4 -55.86 -16.22 29.74
N CYS A 5 -55.83 -15.45 28.65
CA CYS A 5 -56.59 -15.58 27.39
C CYS A 5 -56.77 -14.12 26.91
N ARG A 6 -56.88 -13.68 25.64
CA ARG A 6 -57.48 -14.26 24.43
C ARG A 6 -57.18 -13.28 23.24
N PRO A 7 -56.92 -13.75 22.01
CA PRO A 7 -56.99 -12.92 20.80
C PRO A 7 -58.35 -13.06 20.09
N SER A 8 -58.79 -12.00 19.39
CA SER A 8 -60.12 -11.89 18.76
C SER A 8 -60.07 -11.86 17.23
N SER A 9 -60.75 -12.86 16.61
CA SER A 9 -61.49 -12.83 15.33
C SER A 9 -60.70 -12.58 14.02
N LYS A 10 -61.01 -13.14 12.85
CA LYS A 10 -62.26 -13.71 12.30
C LYS A 10 -61.97 -14.91 11.39
N ARG A 11 -62.96 -15.79 11.33
CA ARG A 11 -63.08 -16.97 10.47
C ARG A 11 -63.13 -16.58 8.99
N ARG A 12 -62.44 -17.33 8.14
CA ARG A 12 -62.86 -17.59 6.75
C ARG A 12 -63.02 -19.09 6.59
N ARG A 13 -64.22 -19.52 6.19
CA ARG A 13 -64.54 -20.91 5.88
C ARG A 13 -65.26 -20.91 4.54
N ALA A 14 -64.66 -21.57 3.55
CA ALA A 14 -65.33 -22.46 2.59
C ALA A 14 -64.33 -22.80 1.48
N LEU A 15 -63.73 -23.99 1.56
CA LEU A 15 -63.22 -24.72 0.41
C LEU A 15 -64.16 -25.91 0.23
N ARG A 16 -64.79 -26.01 -0.94
CA ARG A 16 -65.40 -27.25 -1.44
C ARG A 16 -64.69 -27.67 -2.73
N PRO A 17 -64.69 -28.97 -3.03
CA PRO A 17 -63.60 -29.64 -3.74
C PRO A 17 -63.92 -29.82 -5.22
N HIS A 18 -62.89 -29.77 -6.07
CA HIS A 18 -62.94 -30.39 -7.39
C HIS A 18 -61.85 -31.45 -7.49
N ARG A 19 -62.32 -32.69 -7.66
CA ARG A 19 -61.53 -33.87 -7.95
C ARG A 19 -61.30 -33.96 -9.47
N VAL A 20 -60.01 -34.04 -9.85
CA VAL A 20 -59.39 -34.99 -10.82
C VAL A 20 -59.77 -34.76 -12.32
N PRO A 21 -58.82 -34.77 -13.30
CA PRO A 21 -57.84 -35.84 -13.49
C PRO A 21 -56.39 -35.47 -13.80
N ALA A 22 -55.55 -36.48 -13.51
CA ALA A 22 -54.13 -36.57 -13.81
C ALA A 22 -53.87 -36.81 -15.30
N ALA A 23 -52.89 -36.09 -15.85
CA ALA A 23 -52.06 -36.50 -17.00
C ALA A 23 -50.83 -35.55 -17.10
N PRO A 24 -49.70 -36.00 -17.65
CA PRO A 24 -48.38 -35.77 -17.09
C PRO A 24 -47.74 -34.49 -17.64
N ARG A 25 -47.28 -33.59 -16.76
CA ARG A 25 -46.35 -32.51 -17.11
C ARG A 25 -45.03 -32.62 -16.34
N THR A 26 -44.68 -33.82 -15.89
CA THR A 26 -43.39 -34.17 -15.28
C THR A 26 -42.35 -34.54 -16.35
N ALA A 27 -42.24 -33.76 -17.41
CA ALA A 27 -41.21 -33.96 -18.44
C ALA A 27 -40.57 -32.65 -18.94
N ALA A 28 -41.13 -31.48 -18.63
CA ALA A 28 -40.59 -30.21 -19.10
C ALA A 28 -39.67 -29.51 -18.08
N CYS A 29 -39.78 -29.79 -16.77
CA CYS A 29 -38.91 -29.19 -15.77
C CYS A 29 -37.56 -29.91 -15.59
N ALA A 30 -37.40 -31.13 -16.12
CA ALA A 30 -36.12 -31.83 -16.11
C ALA A 30 -35.12 -31.27 -17.14
N LEU A 31 -35.61 -30.67 -18.23
CA LEU A 31 -34.76 -30.13 -19.30
C LEU A 31 -34.23 -28.71 -19.02
N ALA A 32 -34.86 -27.93 -18.14
CA ALA A 32 -34.39 -26.60 -17.77
C ALA A 32 -33.40 -26.60 -16.58
N ALA A 33 -33.34 -27.67 -15.80
CA ALA A 33 -32.37 -27.82 -14.71
C ALA A 33 -30.99 -28.31 -15.20
N LEU A 34 -30.90 -28.85 -16.42
CA LEU A 34 -29.66 -29.38 -16.99
C LEU A 34 -28.80 -28.32 -17.70
N THR A 35 -29.33 -27.14 -18.01
CA THR A 35 -28.60 -26.08 -18.74
C THR A 35 -27.81 -25.12 -17.85
N LEU A 36 -27.85 -25.27 -16.51
CA LEU A 36 -27.09 -24.44 -15.57
C LEU A 36 -25.74 -25.07 -15.14
N LEU A 37 -25.36 -26.21 -15.72
CA LEU A 37 -24.11 -26.93 -15.39
C LEU A 37 -22.98 -26.74 -16.42
N SER A 38 -23.22 -26.07 -17.54
CA SER A 38 -22.19 -25.79 -18.56
C SER A 38 -21.62 -24.39 -18.40
N GLY A 39 -20.89 -24.16 -17.30
CA GLY A 39 -20.28 -22.86 -17.01
C GLY A 39 -18.97 -22.90 -16.23
N CYS A 40 -18.46 -24.07 -15.84
CA CYS A 40 -17.05 -24.21 -15.49
C CYS A 40 -16.27 -24.37 -16.79
N GLY A 41 -15.77 -23.24 -17.32
CA GLY A 41 -14.77 -23.28 -18.37
C GLY A 41 -13.65 -24.22 -17.94
N ALA A 42 -13.18 -25.05 -18.87
CA ALA A 42 -12.04 -25.93 -18.67
C ALA A 42 -10.85 -25.06 -18.20
N ALA A 43 -10.66 -24.97 -16.89
CA ALA A 43 -9.40 -24.53 -16.32
C ALA A 43 -8.39 -25.54 -16.84
N GLY A 44 -7.50 -25.10 -17.72
CA GLY A 44 -6.44 -25.95 -18.26
C GLY A 44 -5.77 -26.69 -17.12
N GLU A 45 -5.40 -27.96 -17.35
CA GLU A 45 -4.79 -28.79 -16.33
C GLU A 45 -3.59 -28.06 -15.69
N LEU A 46 -3.54 -28.08 -14.36
CA LEU A 46 -2.40 -27.55 -13.60
C LEU A 46 -1.15 -28.30 -14.05
N ARG A 47 -0.30 -27.62 -14.82
CA ARG A 47 1.01 -28.16 -15.20
C ARG A 47 1.96 -27.95 -14.04
N SER A 48 2.56 -29.04 -13.57
CA SER A 48 3.68 -28.98 -12.65
C SER A 48 4.79 -28.11 -13.23
N ALA A 49 5.34 -27.20 -12.42
CA ALA A 49 6.53 -26.42 -12.77
C ALA A 49 7.83 -27.23 -12.63
N GLY A 50 7.73 -28.54 -12.34
CA GLY A 50 8.85 -29.41 -11.98
C GLY A 50 9.03 -29.49 -10.46
N ASP A 51 10.03 -30.26 -10.04
CA ASP A 51 10.39 -30.40 -8.63
C ASP A 51 10.88 -29.05 -8.08
N ALA A 52 10.34 -28.64 -6.94
CA ALA A 52 10.89 -27.51 -6.21
C ALA A 52 12.28 -27.89 -5.65
N PRO A 53 13.28 -27.01 -5.74
CA PRO A 53 14.57 -27.25 -5.08
C PRO A 53 14.37 -27.52 -3.59
N SER A 54 15.11 -28.50 -3.04
CA SER A 54 15.13 -28.73 -1.60
C SER A 54 15.66 -27.48 -0.88
N ALA A 55 15.00 -27.07 0.20
CA ALA A 55 15.47 -25.95 1.00
C ALA A 55 16.87 -26.25 1.55
N VAL A 56 17.79 -25.30 1.33
CA VAL A 56 19.14 -25.35 1.91
C VAL A 56 19.12 -24.44 3.14
N GLU A 57 19.44 -24.99 4.31
CA GLU A 57 19.54 -24.18 5.52
C GLU A 57 20.71 -23.19 5.44
N PRO A 58 20.55 -21.97 5.98
CA PRO A 58 21.67 -21.02 6.06
C PRO A 58 22.84 -21.64 6.83
N LYS A 59 24.02 -21.65 6.21
CA LYS A 59 25.25 -22.03 6.90
C LYS A 59 25.73 -20.87 7.76
N SER A 60 25.79 -21.05 9.07
CA SER A 60 26.43 -20.08 9.97
C SER A 60 27.91 -19.93 9.61
N LEU A 61 28.31 -18.71 9.31
CA LEU A 61 29.72 -18.31 9.17
C LEU A 61 30.10 -17.60 10.48
N TRP A 62 31.28 -17.91 11.03
CA TRP A 62 31.81 -17.32 12.27
C TRP A 62 30.90 -17.47 13.51
N PRO A 63 30.67 -18.71 14.00
CA PRO A 63 29.76 -18.96 15.12
C PRO A 63 30.22 -18.34 16.45
N ASP A 64 31.50 -18.01 16.58
CA ASP A 64 32.07 -17.42 17.80
C ASP A 64 32.04 -15.87 17.79
N LEU A 65 31.34 -15.25 16.83
CA LEU A 65 31.22 -13.79 16.77
C LEU A 65 30.50 -13.28 18.04
N PRO A 66 31.08 -12.31 18.77
CA PRO A 66 30.43 -11.77 19.96
C PRO A 66 29.12 -11.06 19.59
N PRO A 67 28.13 -11.01 20.50
CA PRO A 67 26.88 -10.28 20.26
C PRO A 67 27.13 -8.81 19.90
N ALA A 68 26.27 -8.26 19.05
CA ALA A 68 26.28 -6.83 18.74
C ALA A 68 26.13 -6.02 20.04
N SER A 69 27.01 -5.03 20.24
CA SER A 69 27.09 -4.24 21.46
C SER A 69 26.34 -2.91 21.39
N ALA A 70 25.92 -2.49 20.19
CA ALA A 70 25.17 -1.26 19.97
C ALA A 70 24.23 -1.41 18.78
N ALA A 71 23.13 -0.67 18.80
CA ALA A 71 22.25 -0.53 17.65
C ALA A 71 22.95 0.27 16.53
N PRO A 72 22.62 -0.01 15.26
CA PRO A 72 22.98 0.88 14.16
C PRO A 72 22.30 2.26 14.30
N TYR A 73 22.68 3.19 13.43
CA TYR A 73 22.12 4.55 13.36
C TYR A 73 20.58 4.55 13.40
N ASP A 74 19.98 5.45 14.18
CA ASP A 74 18.52 5.63 14.27
C ASP A 74 18.07 6.45 13.05
N TYR A 75 17.35 5.84 12.10
CA TYR A 75 16.79 6.59 10.97
C TYR A 75 15.39 7.14 11.28
N GLY A 76 14.98 7.17 12.55
CA GLY A 76 13.67 7.66 12.97
C GLY A 76 12.53 6.67 12.75
N GLU A 77 12.85 5.42 12.39
CA GLU A 77 11.84 4.39 12.21
C GLU A 77 11.12 4.10 13.52
N GLY A 78 9.87 4.52 13.62
CA GLY A 78 9.04 4.34 14.81
C GLY A 78 8.83 5.59 15.66
N GLU A 79 9.35 6.75 15.25
CA GLU A 79 9.00 8.00 15.90
C GLU A 79 7.51 8.31 15.74
N THR A 80 6.84 8.60 16.86
CA THR A 80 5.43 8.98 16.88
C THR A 80 5.26 10.35 17.54
N ALA A 81 4.19 11.05 17.16
CA ALA A 81 3.90 12.36 17.72
C ALA A 81 2.41 12.58 17.93
N ARG A 82 2.02 13.04 19.11
CA ARG A 82 0.65 13.48 19.38
C ARG A 82 0.38 14.78 18.63
N ILE A 83 -0.73 14.84 17.89
CA ILE A 83 -1.10 16.03 17.12
C ILE A 83 -1.92 16.98 18.01
N PRO A 84 -1.39 18.18 18.32
CA PRO A 84 -2.03 19.09 19.26
C PRO A 84 -3.30 19.71 18.65
N GLY A 85 -4.35 19.84 19.47
CA GLY A 85 -5.56 20.57 19.10
C GLY A 85 -6.52 19.82 18.15
N ILE A 86 -6.19 18.60 17.73
CA ILE A 86 -7.09 17.75 16.94
C ILE A 86 -7.86 16.81 17.87
N ARG A 87 -9.20 16.85 17.76
CA ARG A 87 -10.11 15.91 18.43
C ARG A 87 -10.73 14.99 17.38
N VAL A 88 -10.74 13.70 17.66
CA VAL A 88 -11.34 12.68 16.79
C VAL A 88 -12.55 12.08 17.50
N THR A 89 -13.73 12.56 17.15
CA THR A 89 -14.98 12.13 17.79
C THR A 89 -15.37 10.75 17.26
N GLY A 90 -15.66 9.81 18.16
CA GLY A 90 -15.98 8.42 17.78
C GLY A 90 -14.83 7.65 17.11
N GLY A 91 -13.61 8.21 17.07
CA GLY A 91 -12.48 7.64 16.35
C GLY A 91 -12.54 7.79 14.83
N ASP A 92 -13.48 8.56 14.28
CA ASP A 92 -13.63 8.73 12.83
C ASP A 92 -12.75 9.86 12.27
N VAL A 93 -11.61 9.47 11.69
CA VAL A 93 -10.66 10.40 11.04
C VAL A 93 -11.18 10.99 9.72
N ARG A 94 -12.23 10.42 9.12
CA ARG A 94 -12.79 10.88 7.84
C ARG A 94 -13.48 12.23 7.96
N THR A 95 -13.83 12.62 9.19
CA THR A 95 -14.45 13.90 9.52
C THR A 95 -13.43 15.04 9.69
N LEU A 96 -12.13 14.74 9.69
CA LEU A 96 -11.09 15.73 9.92
C LEU A 96 -10.79 16.55 8.66
N ASP A 97 -10.54 17.85 8.86
CA ASP A 97 -9.99 18.73 7.83
C ASP A 97 -8.48 18.38 7.63
N PRO A 98 -8.06 17.85 6.47
CA PRO A 98 -6.67 17.45 6.23
C PRO A 98 -5.70 18.63 6.31
N VAL A 99 -6.14 19.84 5.95
CA VAL A 99 -5.32 21.06 6.09
C VAL A 99 -5.14 21.41 7.56
N ALA A 100 -6.19 21.30 8.37
CA ALA A 100 -6.09 21.52 9.82
C ALA A 100 -5.16 20.49 10.48
N VAL A 101 -5.21 19.23 10.06
CA VAL A 101 -4.28 18.18 10.53
C VAL A 101 -2.84 18.52 10.17
N ALA A 102 -2.57 18.90 8.91
CA ALA A 102 -1.22 19.30 8.48
C ALA A 102 -0.70 20.50 9.28
N GLN A 103 -1.53 21.53 9.47
CA GLN A 103 -1.18 22.74 10.23
C GLN A 103 -0.93 22.46 11.72
N ALA A 104 -1.73 21.57 12.33
CA ALA A 104 -1.52 21.12 13.70
C ALA A 104 -0.24 20.28 13.83
N GLY A 105 0.05 19.45 12.83
CA GLY A 105 1.24 18.61 12.75
C GLY A 105 2.56 19.40 12.79
N LEU A 106 2.59 20.63 12.26
CA LEU A 106 3.75 21.53 12.34
C LEU A 106 4.16 21.88 13.78
N LYS A 107 3.28 21.65 14.75
CA LYS A 107 3.53 21.91 16.18
C LYS A 107 3.78 20.62 16.97
N ALA A 108 3.57 19.46 16.34
CA ALA A 108 3.80 18.17 16.97
C ALA A 108 5.30 17.98 17.22
N ARG A 109 5.63 17.29 18.31
CA ARG A 109 7.00 16.99 18.71
C ARG A 109 7.12 15.49 18.93
N THR A 110 8.23 14.93 18.47
CA THR A 110 8.71 13.60 18.79
C THR A 110 9.63 13.65 20.00
N ASP A 111 9.81 12.51 20.65
CA ASP A 111 10.75 12.37 21.77
C ASP A 111 12.22 12.35 21.32
N ARG A 112 12.45 12.16 20.01
CA ARG A 112 13.75 12.10 19.35
C ARG A 112 13.73 12.91 18.07
N ASP A 113 14.90 13.29 17.57
CA ASP A 113 15.03 14.08 16.35
C ASP A 113 15.80 13.28 15.28
N SER A 114 15.06 12.56 14.46
CA SER A 114 15.56 11.88 13.26
C SER A 114 15.66 12.79 12.03
N GLY A 115 15.14 14.02 12.10
CA GLY A 115 14.97 14.90 10.95
C GLY A 115 13.85 14.50 9.96
N LEU A 116 13.24 13.31 10.08
CA LEU A 116 12.15 12.88 9.18
C LEU A 116 10.85 13.70 9.35
N ASP A 117 10.71 14.35 10.50
CA ASP A 117 9.59 15.18 10.86
C ASP A 117 9.66 16.60 10.31
N GLU A 118 10.86 17.09 10.02
CA GLU A 118 11.09 18.44 9.58
C GLU A 118 10.66 18.64 8.12
N LEU A 119 9.97 19.75 7.86
CA LEU A 119 9.58 20.17 6.52
C LEU A 119 10.35 21.43 6.16
N PRO A 120 10.76 21.63 4.90
CA PRO A 120 11.41 22.87 4.48
C PRO A 120 10.56 24.10 4.81
N ASP A 121 11.20 25.20 5.21
CA ASP A 121 10.52 26.45 5.59
C ASP A 121 9.52 26.95 4.54
N GLY A 122 9.83 26.76 3.25
CA GLY A 122 8.93 27.07 2.14
C GLY A 122 7.62 26.28 2.22
N THR A 123 7.72 24.96 2.39
CA THR A 123 6.57 24.05 2.56
C THR A 123 5.77 24.43 3.80
N VAL A 124 6.43 24.74 4.92
CA VAL A 124 5.77 25.18 6.16
C VAL A 124 4.95 26.44 5.94
N ARG A 125 5.47 27.44 5.21
CA ARG A 125 4.72 28.66 4.87
C ARG A 125 3.50 28.36 4.00
N GLN A 126 3.65 27.49 2.99
CA GLN A 126 2.55 27.10 2.11
C GLN A 126 1.43 26.38 2.89
N ILE A 127 1.77 25.43 3.78
CA ILE A 127 0.78 24.75 4.64
C ILE A 127 -0.01 25.77 5.49
N LYS A 128 0.68 26.76 6.08
CA LYS A 128 0.03 27.82 6.86
C LYS A 128 -0.92 28.68 6.00
N ALA A 129 -0.59 28.88 4.73
CA ALA A 129 -1.36 29.70 3.80
C ALA A 129 -2.51 28.96 3.10
N CYS A 130 -2.63 27.63 3.22
CA CYS A 130 -3.63 26.82 2.49
C CYS A 130 -5.07 27.35 2.53
N ARG A 131 -5.49 28.01 3.62
CA ARG A 131 -6.86 28.58 3.73
C ARG A 131 -7.05 29.87 2.93
N THR A 132 -5.98 30.64 2.76
CA THR A 132 -5.99 31.91 2.01
C THR A 132 -5.51 31.76 0.58
N ALA A 133 -4.77 30.69 0.28
CA ALA A 133 -4.23 30.33 -1.03
C ALA A 133 -4.44 28.83 -1.27
N PRO A 134 -5.70 28.37 -1.51
CA PRO A 134 -6.01 26.96 -1.65
C PRO A 134 -5.35 26.31 -2.87
N ASP A 135 -5.17 27.06 -3.97
CA ASP A 135 -4.55 26.57 -5.20
C ASP A 135 -3.05 26.26 -5.03
N ASP A 136 -2.39 26.91 -4.06
CA ASP A 136 -0.98 26.72 -3.72
C ASP A 136 -0.78 25.74 -2.55
N CYS A 137 -1.85 25.14 -2.03
CA CYS A 137 -1.76 24.24 -0.88
C CYS A 137 -1.04 22.93 -1.24
N PRO A 138 0.06 22.57 -0.56
CA PRO A 138 0.84 21.38 -0.89
C PRO A 138 0.22 20.10 -0.33
N VAL A 139 -0.82 20.21 0.50
CA VAL A 139 -1.52 19.09 1.13
C VAL A 139 -2.39 18.39 0.09
N LEU A 140 -2.13 17.11 -0.13
CA LEU A 140 -2.89 16.27 -1.05
C LEU A 140 -4.22 15.79 -0.45
N PRO A 141 -5.19 15.39 -1.29
CA PRO A 141 -6.36 14.67 -0.82
C PRO A 141 -5.96 13.44 0.03
N PRO A 142 -6.61 13.23 1.18
CA PRO A 142 -6.27 12.14 2.08
C PRO A 142 -6.78 10.78 1.59
N TYR A 143 -6.13 9.72 2.04
CA TYR A 143 -6.63 8.35 1.95
C TYR A 143 -6.93 7.81 3.34
N TYR A 144 -7.90 6.89 3.41
CA TYR A 144 -8.38 6.32 4.67
C TYR A 144 -8.42 4.80 4.56
N ARG A 145 -7.80 4.11 5.52
CA ARG A 145 -7.72 2.65 5.52
C ARG A 145 -7.41 2.16 6.93
N ASP A 146 -8.02 1.06 7.35
CA ASP A 146 -7.60 0.29 8.52
C ASP A 146 -6.24 -0.38 8.26
N LEU A 147 -5.16 0.26 8.72
CA LEU A 147 -3.77 -0.18 8.63
C LEU A 147 -3.32 -0.89 9.91
N THR A 148 -3.90 -0.53 11.05
CA THR A 148 -3.58 -1.13 12.36
C THR A 148 -4.31 -2.46 12.60
N GLY A 149 -5.41 -2.69 11.89
CA GLY A 149 -6.23 -3.89 11.99
C GLY A 149 -7.26 -3.86 13.13
N ASP A 150 -7.53 -2.69 13.71
CA ASP A 150 -8.46 -2.52 14.82
C ASP A 150 -9.90 -2.21 14.37
N GLY A 151 -10.14 -2.17 13.05
CA GLY A 151 -11.44 -1.89 12.46
C GLY A 151 -11.75 -0.39 12.33
N ARG A 152 -10.80 0.50 12.62
CA ARG A 152 -10.92 1.94 12.41
C ARG A 152 -9.94 2.38 11.34
N ASP A 153 -10.35 3.34 10.52
CA ASP A 153 -9.46 3.87 9.50
C ASP A 153 -8.36 4.75 10.12
N GLU A 154 -7.14 4.58 9.65
CA GLU A 154 -6.07 5.57 9.73
C GLU A 154 -6.19 6.58 8.59
N LEU A 155 -5.64 7.78 8.80
CA LEU A 155 -5.54 8.85 7.81
C LEU A 155 -4.12 8.85 7.21
N VAL A 156 -4.02 8.64 5.89
CA VAL A 156 -2.79 8.81 5.11
C VAL A 156 -2.81 10.16 4.40
N LEU A 157 -1.77 10.97 4.62
CA LEU A 157 -1.67 12.32 4.09
C LEU A 157 -0.35 12.54 3.36
N GLY A 158 -0.44 13.03 2.13
CA GLY A 158 0.72 13.46 1.34
C GLY A 158 0.90 14.98 1.39
N ILE A 159 2.14 15.45 1.47
CA ILE A 159 2.51 16.86 1.40
C ILE A 159 3.60 17.03 0.34
N ARG A 160 3.30 17.74 -0.74
CA ARG A 160 4.27 18.05 -1.80
C ARG A 160 5.40 18.92 -1.24
N MET A 161 6.61 18.62 -1.67
CA MET A 161 7.82 19.37 -1.33
C MET A 161 8.59 19.76 -2.60
N PRO A 162 9.58 20.66 -2.52
CA PRO A 162 10.51 20.93 -3.61
C PRO A 162 11.18 19.67 -4.17
N ASP A 163 11.79 19.79 -5.35
CA ASP A 163 12.57 18.73 -5.99
C ASP A 163 11.83 17.40 -6.24
N ARG A 164 10.51 17.50 -6.42
CA ARG A 164 9.60 16.34 -6.61
C ARG A 164 9.57 15.39 -5.42
N GLN A 165 9.90 15.87 -4.23
CA GLN A 165 9.74 15.09 -3.01
C GLN A 165 8.29 15.12 -2.52
N LEU A 166 7.91 14.05 -1.83
CA LEU A 166 6.62 13.91 -1.17
C LEU A 166 6.84 13.43 0.26
N ALA A 167 6.41 14.23 1.24
CA ALA A 167 6.29 13.76 2.61
C ALA A 167 5.00 12.95 2.74
N VAL A 168 5.10 11.75 3.29
CA VAL A 168 3.98 10.85 3.57
C VAL A 168 3.86 10.69 5.08
N ARG A 169 2.68 11.01 5.61
CA ARG A 169 2.36 10.93 7.03
C ARG A 169 1.16 10.01 7.22
N VAL A 170 1.18 9.19 8.28
CA VAL A 170 0.04 8.36 8.68
C VAL A 170 -0.37 8.73 10.09
N TYR A 171 -1.68 8.89 10.30
CA TYR A 171 -2.27 9.30 11.56
C TYR A 171 -3.32 8.30 12.04
N MET A 172 -3.18 7.88 13.30
CA MET A 172 -4.07 6.96 13.98
C MET A 172 -4.95 7.72 15.00
N PRO A 173 -6.26 7.42 15.04
CA PRO A 173 -7.12 7.93 16.11
C PRO A 173 -6.81 7.23 17.44
N ASP A 174 -6.43 8.02 18.44
CA ASP A 174 -6.00 7.50 19.74
C ASP A 174 -6.52 8.36 20.89
N GLN A 175 -7.16 7.74 21.89
CA GLN A 175 -7.69 8.40 23.09
C GLN A 175 -8.43 9.72 22.79
N GLY A 176 -9.31 9.72 21.78
CA GLY A 176 -10.10 10.90 21.38
C GLY A 176 -9.32 12.02 20.67
N GLY A 177 -8.04 11.82 20.38
CA GLY A 177 -7.22 12.70 19.55
C GLY A 177 -6.53 11.93 18.44
N LEU A 178 -5.45 12.52 17.91
CA LEU A 178 -4.77 12.01 16.73
C LEU A 178 -3.27 11.87 17.00
N THR A 179 -2.70 10.72 16.67
CA THR A 179 -1.27 10.43 16.81
C THR A 179 -0.69 10.16 15.42
N ARG A 180 0.38 10.85 15.03
CA ARG A 180 1.16 10.48 13.85
C ARG A 180 1.97 9.22 14.19
N ILE A 181 1.75 8.17 13.42
CA ILE A 181 2.38 6.84 13.59
C ILE A 181 3.36 6.50 12.46
N MET A 182 3.43 7.33 11.42
CA MET A 182 4.42 7.24 10.34
C MET A 182 4.80 8.64 9.88
N SER A 183 6.08 8.87 9.67
CA SER A 183 6.62 10.12 9.15
C SER A 183 7.82 9.82 8.26
N THR A 184 7.66 9.98 6.95
CA THR A 184 8.78 9.83 6.01
C THR A 184 8.62 10.75 4.81
N TYR A 185 9.67 10.91 4.02
CA TYR A 185 9.61 11.60 2.73
C TYR A 185 10.63 11.00 1.76
N ASP A 186 10.31 11.07 0.46
CA ASP A 186 11.23 10.64 -0.60
C ASP A 186 10.88 11.31 -1.94
N ALA A 187 11.69 11.10 -2.97
CA ALA A 187 11.38 11.38 -4.38
C ALA A 187 10.39 10.33 -4.93
N VAL A 188 9.21 10.27 -4.33
CA VAL A 188 8.21 9.21 -4.53
C VAL A 188 7.75 9.09 -5.99
N ILE A 189 7.83 7.88 -6.53
CA ILE A 189 7.24 7.43 -7.79
C ILE A 189 5.77 7.04 -7.58
N SER A 190 5.48 6.23 -6.56
CA SER A 190 4.12 5.83 -6.18
C SER A 190 4.01 5.56 -4.68
N VAL A 191 2.80 5.78 -4.15
CA VAL A 191 2.35 5.30 -2.84
C VAL A 191 1.18 4.36 -3.09
N GLU A 192 1.29 3.13 -2.62
CA GLU A 192 0.32 2.06 -2.83
C GLU A 192 -0.14 1.50 -1.48
N LEU A 193 -1.38 1.02 -1.42
CA LEU A 193 -1.89 0.27 -0.28
C LEU A 193 -2.09 -1.18 -0.68
N ALA A 194 -1.47 -2.11 0.03
CA ALA A 194 -1.62 -3.54 -0.18
C ALA A 194 -1.93 -4.20 1.17
N ASP A 195 -3.13 -4.75 1.29
CA ASP A 195 -3.66 -5.22 2.58
C ASP A 195 -3.62 -4.10 3.64
N ARG A 196 -2.70 -4.20 4.61
CA ARG A 196 -2.43 -3.23 5.68
C ARG A 196 -1.10 -2.49 5.54
N ASP A 197 -0.37 -2.79 4.47
CA ASP A 197 0.93 -2.16 4.21
C ASP A 197 0.75 -0.90 3.36
N LEU A 198 1.53 0.13 3.71
CA LEU A 198 1.76 1.29 2.87
C LEU A 198 3.09 1.10 2.14
N ILE A 199 3.04 0.98 0.82
CA ILE A 199 4.19 0.71 -0.03
C ILE A 199 4.60 2.00 -0.74
N MET A 200 5.83 2.43 -0.52
CA MET A 200 6.44 3.56 -1.22
C MET A 200 7.44 3.05 -2.26
N ARG A 201 7.38 3.62 -3.46
CA ARG A 201 8.39 3.42 -4.50
C ARG A 201 9.13 4.71 -4.77
N ALA A 202 10.46 4.63 -4.88
CA ALA A 202 11.33 5.77 -5.12
C ALA A 202 12.49 5.35 -6.04
N PRO A 203 13.10 6.27 -6.80
CA PRO A 203 14.28 5.94 -7.59
C PRO A 203 15.45 5.54 -6.67
N SER A 204 16.23 4.55 -7.09
CA SER A 204 17.48 4.23 -6.40
C SER A 204 18.63 5.13 -6.88
N VAL A 205 19.65 5.26 -6.04
CA VAL A 205 20.96 5.82 -6.46
C VAL A 205 21.69 4.89 -7.44
N ILE A 206 21.30 3.61 -7.50
CA ILE A 206 21.85 2.65 -8.46
C ILE A 206 21.09 2.80 -9.79
N PRO A 207 21.78 3.14 -10.90
CA PRO A 207 21.13 3.31 -12.19
C PRO A 207 20.36 2.06 -12.63
N GLY A 208 19.10 2.24 -13.04
CA GLY A 208 18.22 1.15 -13.46
C GLY A 208 17.57 0.38 -12.31
N TYR A 209 17.57 0.94 -11.09
CA TYR A 209 16.89 0.37 -9.93
C TYR A 209 15.99 1.38 -9.22
N GLU A 210 15.05 0.86 -8.45
CA GLU A 210 14.13 1.58 -7.59
C GLU A 210 14.14 0.94 -6.20
N TYR A 211 13.91 1.76 -5.17
CA TYR A 211 13.53 1.28 -3.84
C TYR A 211 12.04 0.98 -3.82
N ARG A 212 11.67 -0.11 -3.14
CA ARG A 212 10.30 -0.44 -2.75
C ARG A 212 10.28 -0.77 -1.27
N THR A 213 9.75 0.16 -0.48
CA THR A 213 9.70 0.04 0.97
C THR A 213 8.25 -0.18 1.40
N ALA A 214 7.99 -1.27 2.12
CA ALA A 214 6.70 -1.54 2.74
C ALA A 214 6.74 -1.15 4.21
N TRP A 215 5.80 -0.30 4.60
CA TRP A 215 5.57 0.15 5.96
C TRP A 215 4.38 -0.61 6.54
N SER A 216 4.59 -1.27 7.68
CA SER A 216 3.57 -2.07 8.36
C SER A 216 3.44 -1.65 9.81
N TRP A 217 2.23 -1.79 10.35
CA TRP A 217 1.96 -1.51 11.76
C TRP A 217 2.68 -2.50 12.68
N ASP A 218 3.37 -1.98 13.70
CA ASP A 218 3.91 -2.76 14.82
C ASP A 218 3.20 -2.39 16.12
N ASP A 219 2.49 -3.36 16.71
CA ASP A 219 1.72 -3.16 17.94
C ASP A 219 2.59 -2.81 19.15
N ARG A 220 3.85 -3.26 19.18
CA ARG A 220 4.75 -3.04 20.33
C ARG A 220 5.34 -1.64 20.30
N GLN A 221 5.76 -1.17 19.14
CA GLN A 221 6.28 0.18 18.94
C GLN A 221 5.18 1.22 18.79
N ARG A 222 3.94 0.78 18.51
CA ARG A 222 2.80 1.66 18.24
C ARG A 222 3.07 2.61 17.07
N ALA A 223 3.79 2.13 16.06
CA ALA A 223 4.21 2.89 14.89
C ALA A 223 4.19 2.02 13.62
N MET A 224 4.15 2.66 12.45
CA MET A 224 4.44 1.99 11.18
C MET A 224 5.95 1.91 11.00
N LEU A 225 6.48 0.70 10.82
CA LEU A 225 7.91 0.44 10.62
C LEU A 225 8.15 -0.03 9.17
N PRO A 226 9.32 0.28 8.57
CA PRO A 226 9.67 -0.26 7.26
C PRO A 226 10.08 -1.73 7.44
N THR A 227 9.12 -2.64 7.29
CA THR A 227 9.31 -4.08 7.52
C THR A 227 9.97 -4.79 6.34
N ARG A 228 9.93 -4.17 5.17
CA ARG A 228 10.58 -4.68 3.96
C ARG A 228 11.11 -3.51 3.14
N ASP A 229 12.39 -3.57 2.80
CA ASP A 229 13.03 -2.63 1.90
C ASP A 229 13.75 -3.39 0.78
N GLU A 230 13.34 -3.15 -0.47
CA GLU A 230 13.84 -3.89 -1.63
C GLU A 230 14.45 -2.94 -2.66
N ILE A 231 15.60 -3.33 -3.21
CA ILE A 231 16.17 -2.69 -4.41
C ILE A 231 15.76 -3.53 -5.62
N LEU A 232 14.81 -3.01 -6.39
CA LEU A 232 14.24 -3.70 -7.55
C LEU A 232 14.78 -3.12 -8.84
N ARG A 233 15.10 -3.97 -9.81
CA ARG A 233 15.48 -3.51 -11.15
C ARG A 233 14.26 -2.91 -11.85
N THR A 234 14.41 -1.73 -12.44
CA THR A 234 13.35 -1.12 -13.22
C THR A 234 13.16 -1.87 -14.54
N PRO A 235 11.91 -2.12 -14.96
CA PRO A 235 11.65 -2.72 -16.25
C PRO A 235 11.87 -1.69 -17.36
N GLU A 236 13.14 -1.41 -17.71
CA GLU A 236 13.61 -0.80 -18.98
C GLU A 236 15.15 -0.85 -19.05
N HIS A 237 15.70 -2.05 -19.33
CA HIS A 237 17.03 -2.29 -19.92
C HIS A 237 17.07 -3.60 -20.76
N ARG A 238 15.90 -4.12 -21.19
CA ARG A 238 15.80 -5.34 -22.03
C ARG A 238 15.89 -5.09 -23.54
N LYS A 239 16.15 -3.85 -23.98
CA LYS A 239 16.55 -3.57 -25.37
C LYS A 239 17.86 -2.79 -25.38
N ALA A 240 18.97 -3.47 -25.13
CA ALA A 240 20.24 -2.99 -25.65
C ALA A 240 20.13 -2.96 -27.20
N PRO A 241 20.42 -1.84 -27.87
CA PRO A 241 20.57 -1.83 -29.32
C PRO A 241 21.64 -2.86 -29.69
N LYS A 242 21.30 -3.79 -30.59
CA LYS A 242 22.26 -4.74 -31.14
C LYS A 242 23.38 -3.92 -31.80
N PRO A 243 24.67 -4.09 -31.43
CA PRO A 243 25.73 -3.35 -32.07
C PRO A 243 25.69 -3.65 -33.59
N PRO A 244 25.85 -2.64 -34.46
CA PRO A 244 25.91 -2.87 -35.88
C PRO A 244 27.06 -3.83 -36.17
N LYS A 245 26.80 -4.84 -37.00
CA LYS A 245 27.83 -5.79 -37.45
C LYS A 245 28.95 -4.97 -38.11
N PRO A 246 30.23 -5.25 -37.84
CA PRO A 246 31.33 -4.62 -38.55
C PRO A 246 31.18 -4.94 -40.04
N SER A 247 31.03 -3.91 -40.86
CA SER A 247 31.19 -4.06 -42.31
C SER A 247 32.67 -4.37 -42.54
N ALA A 248 32.95 -5.57 -43.05
CA ALA A 248 34.30 -5.94 -43.45
C ALA A 248 34.76 -4.96 -44.54
N ALA A 249 35.69 -4.08 -44.20
CA ALA A 249 36.48 -3.37 -45.19
C ALA A 249 37.66 -4.27 -45.57
N THR A 250 37.64 -4.67 -46.84
CA THR A 250 38.69 -5.40 -47.56
C THR A 250 40.05 -4.71 -47.40
N PRO A 251 41.16 -5.45 -47.26
CA PRO A 251 42.50 -4.86 -47.17
C PRO A 251 42.90 -4.33 -48.55
N GLU A 252 43.22 -3.04 -48.64
CA GLU A 252 43.88 -2.49 -49.82
C GLU A 252 45.34 -2.15 -49.51
N SER A 253 46.18 -2.68 -50.40
CA SER A 253 47.61 -2.90 -50.36
C SER A 253 48.48 -1.71 -49.96
N ALA A 254 49.53 -2.05 -49.22
CA ALA A 254 50.71 -1.22 -49.03
C ALA A 254 51.44 -0.94 -50.35
N THR A 255 52.02 0.25 -50.49
CA THR A 255 53.38 0.41 -51.05
C THR A 255 54.00 1.74 -50.57
N PRO A 256 55.34 1.79 -50.36
CA PRO A 256 56.02 2.77 -49.54
C PRO A 256 56.63 3.90 -50.38
N SER A 257 57.07 4.99 -49.74
CA SER A 257 58.27 5.70 -50.20
C SER A 257 58.79 6.77 -49.24
N THR A 258 60.00 6.52 -48.75
CA THR A 258 61.18 7.42 -48.61
C THR A 258 61.12 8.69 -47.75
N GLY A 259 62.04 8.74 -46.79
CA GLY A 259 62.40 9.92 -46.00
C GLY A 259 63.39 10.87 -46.68
N THR A 260 64.13 11.58 -45.83
CA THR A 260 64.96 12.80 -46.01
C THR A 260 64.11 14.07 -45.83
N ARG A 261 64.38 14.98 -44.88
CA ARG A 261 65.65 15.48 -44.33
C ARG A 261 65.44 16.03 -42.91
#